data_AF-A0A351VHM6-F1
#
_entry.id   AF-A0A351VHM6-F1
#
_cell.length_a   1.000
_cell.length_b   1.000
_cell.length_c   1.000
_cell.angle_alpha   90.00
_cell.angle_beta   90.00
_cell.angle_gamma   90.00
#
_symmetry.space_group_name_H-M   'P 1'
#
loop_
_entity.id
_entity.type
_entity.pdbx_description
1 polymer ?
#
loop_
_entity_poly.entity_id
_entity_poly.type
_entity_poly.pdbx_seq_one_letter_code
_entity_poly.pdbx_strand_id
1 'polypeptide(L)'
;MLHRHFRLIPLLFLLIASVLPAAAEQGMAIDPATCLGCHSDKISMRAFAASVHGKNACTSCHIDITDLAKHMKKEIKVQKVQCERCHKKQNAEHYASVHAAKGVMCADCHTDIHTHNYWKNDKRIAVAKCVQCHDKESVYQKSVHGKAVAAGNMDSAACNDCHNLHDIKPLGVKGSHKEREFHTKVCMKCHSDQKMMDRNKVFNVAVKSYMESYHGKNYRLGFPEKVAGCSDCHTAHSVLPMSDPASSVNKANLVKTCAQCHSKATVLFTKFYSHGEMTDRHKYPILFYTFVAMTGLLVTTFAAFWIHTLLWMFRGFVENREKAAKLAAGTHHHVIPDAHKQYRRFNRLHIFLHILVITSFLLLSLTGLPLKFSTQPWAVEMMRFYGGSANAALLHRLGAAITFVYFGSALVMSFNFLFIRKDIPGNPIQRLFGPDSLCFNLRDIFDVTAMVKWFFFMGPKPTFERWTYWEKFDFIAVFWGMFAIGGSGLMLWFPEFFGLFLPGWAFNVATIVHSDEALLATGFIFSVHFFNTHGRPEKFPMDFVIFNGQIAKEELLEERGDQWKRYEQLGITEQFACKRTSGVIYDFLVKGFGFSALFTGISLLLLMILAFLSGGGH
;
A
#
# COMPACT_ATOMS: atom_id res chain seq x y z
N MET A 1 -53.34 -22.36 75.98
CA MET A 1 -52.85 -23.42 75.06
C MET A 1 -51.52 -23.05 74.38
N LEU A 2 -50.58 -22.36 75.08
CA LEU A 2 -49.35 -21.82 74.46
C LEU A 2 -48.05 -22.06 75.26
N HIS A 3 -48.00 -23.14 76.06
CA HIS A 3 -46.83 -23.42 76.92
C HIS A 3 -46.21 -24.81 76.74
N ARG A 4 -46.75 -25.65 75.85
CA ARG A 4 -46.27 -27.02 75.66
C ARG A 4 -45.33 -27.20 74.45
N HIS A 5 -45.21 -26.20 73.58
CA HIS A 5 -44.37 -26.26 72.37
C HIS A 5 -42.96 -25.69 72.53
N PHE A 6 -42.64 -25.03 73.66
CA PHE A 6 -41.31 -24.42 73.88
C PHE A 6 -40.24 -25.35 74.48
N ARG A 7 -40.61 -26.58 74.89
CA ARG A 7 -39.66 -27.54 75.48
C ARG A 7 -39.07 -28.56 74.49
N LEU A 8 -39.57 -28.61 73.25
CA LEU A 8 -39.10 -29.55 72.21
C LEU A 8 -38.05 -28.95 71.27
N ILE A 9 -37.91 -27.63 71.23
CA ILE A 9 -36.96 -26.92 70.37
C ILE A 9 -35.49 -27.07 70.85
N PRO A 10 -35.16 -27.05 72.16
CA PRO A 10 -33.78 -27.24 72.61
C PRO A 10 -33.27 -28.67 72.39
N LEU A 11 -34.17 -29.66 72.52
CA LEU A 11 -33.85 -31.08 72.36
C LEU A 11 -33.61 -31.47 70.90
N LEU A 12 -34.35 -30.86 69.96
CA LEU A 12 -34.11 -31.04 68.52
C LEU A 12 -32.79 -30.37 68.08
N PHE A 13 -32.45 -29.21 68.64
CA PHE A 13 -31.16 -28.55 68.38
C PHE A 13 -29.95 -29.31 68.96
N LEU A 14 -30.09 -29.95 70.12
CA LEU A 14 -29.05 -30.79 70.73
C LEU A 14 -28.83 -32.12 69.97
N LEU A 15 -29.89 -32.71 69.41
CA LEU A 15 -29.79 -33.90 68.55
C LEU A 15 -29.23 -33.57 67.16
N ILE A 16 -29.54 -32.41 66.59
CA ILE A 16 -28.96 -32.00 65.30
C ILE A 16 -27.49 -31.56 65.47
N ALA A 17 -27.14 -30.90 66.58
CA ALA A 17 -25.76 -30.50 66.89
C ALA A 17 -24.82 -31.67 67.21
N SER A 18 -25.34 -32.82 67.66
CA SER A 18 -24.54 -34.02 67.97
C SER A 18 -24.32 -34.96 66.77
N VAL A 19 -25.11 -34.82 65.69
CA VAL A 19 -24.97 -35.61 64.45
C VAL A 19 -24.16 -34.87 63.38
N LEU A 20 -24.05 -33.54 63.47
CA LEU A 20 -23.22 -32.72 62.57
C LEU A 20 -21.70 -33.02 62.59
N PRO A 21 -21.04 -33.40 63.70
CA PRO A 21 -19.59 -33.68 63.67
C PRO A 21 -19.25 -34.97 62.90
N ALA A 22 -20.12 -35.99 62.96
CA ALA A 22 -19.84 -37.31 62.37
C ALA A 22 -20.00 -37.32 60.84
N ALA A 23 -20.85 -36.45 60.29
CA ALA A 23 -20.98 -36.29 58.83
C ALA A 23 -19.92 -35.34 58.23
N ALA A 24 -19.21 -34.57 59.07
CA ALA A 24 -18.18 -33.64 58.62
C ALA A 24 -16.82 -34.33 58.36
N GLU A 25 -16.49 -35.42 59.06
CA GLU A 25 -15.18 -36.09 58.92
C GLU A 25 -14.95 -36.75 57.55
N GLN A 26 -16.01 -37.17 56.85
CA GLN A 26 -15.89 -37.95 55.61
C GLN A 26 -15.70 -37.10 54.34
N GLY A 27 -15.64 -35.77 54.47
CA GLY A 27 -15.47 -34.84 53.33
C GLY A 27 -14.39 -33.78 53.53
N MET A 28 -13.64 -33.81 54.63
CA MET A 28 -12.57 -32.84 54.86
C MET A 28 -11.36 -33.16 53.98
N ALA A 29 -10.79 -32.11 53.37
CA ALA A 29 -9.53 -32.24 52.66
C ALA A 29 -8.45 -32.75 53.64
N ILE A 30 -7.74 -33.81 53.25
CA ILE A 30 -6.64 -34.37 54.05
C ILE A 30 -5.64 -33.24 54.31
N ASP A 31 -5.31 -33.03 55.59
CA ASP A 31 -4.31 -32.04 56.00
C ASP A 31 -3.00 -32.31 55.22
N PRO A 32 -2.46 -31.32 54.49
CA PRO A 32 -1.16 -31.43 53.82
C PRO A 32 -0.04 -31.96 54.74
N ALA A 33 -0.08 -31.67 56.04
CA ALA A 33 0.88 -32.20 57.00
C ALA A 33 0.89 -33.74 57.06
N THR A 34 -0.27 -34.37 56.91
CA THR A 34 -0.42 -35.84 56.88
C THR A 34 0.25 -36.45 55.67
N CYS A 35 0.07 -35.85 54.49
CA CYS A 35 0.73 -36.30 53.26
C CYS A 35 2.26 -36.12 53.35
N LEU A 36 2.71 -35.02 53.94
CA LEU A 36 4.12 -34.68 54.09
C LEU A 36 4.83 -35.52 55.17
N GLY A 37 4.10 -36.15 56.09
CA GLY A 37 4.66 -37.16 56.99
C GLY A 37 5.38 -38.29 56.26
N CYS A 38 4.93 -38.63 55.04
CA CYS A 38 5.55 -39.66 54.20
C CYS A 38 6.25 -39.12 52.94
N HIS A 39 5.89 -37.92 52.46
CA HIS A 39 6.43 -37.31 51.23
C HIS A 39 7.37 -36.11 51.45
N SER A 40 7.81 -35.87 52.70
CA SER A 40 8.72 -34.77 53.05
C SER A 40 10.08 -34.84 52.36
N ASP A 41 10.50 -36.02 51.90
CA ASP A 41 11.72 -36.23 51.10
C ASP A 41 11.60 -35.74 49.65
N LYS A 42 10.37 -35.59 49.14
CA LYS A 42 10.07 -35.14 47.77
C LYS A 42 9.51 -33.72 47.70
N ILE A 43 8.83 -33.26 48.74
CA ILE A 43 8.13 -31.98 48.75
C ILE A 43 8.45 -31.22 50.04
N SER A 44 8.97 -30.00 49.90
CA SER A 44 9.18 -29.11 51.04
C SER A 44 7.88 -28.38 51.40
N MET A 45 7.42 -28.55 52.64
CA MET A 45 6.23 -27.85 53.16
C MET A 45 6.37 -26.32 53.03
N ARG A 46 7.55 -25.79 53.36
CA ARG A 46 7.83 -24.36 53.27
C ARG A 46 7.77 -23.85 51.84
N ALA A 47 8.36 -24.60 50.89
CA ALA A 47 8.37 -24.22 49.48
C ALA A 47 6.97 -24.33 48.85
N PHE A 48 6.20 -25.36 49.23
CA PHE A 48 4.82 -25.53 48.79
C PHE A 48 3.91 -24.43 49.33
N ALA A 49 3.97 -24.14 50.63
CA ALA A 49 3.20 -23.08 51.26
C ALA A 49 3.50 -21.69 50.65
N ALA A 50 4.73 -21.48 50.17
CA ALA A 50 5.13 -20.25 49.48
C ALA A 50 4.68 -20.18 48.00
N SER A 51 4.29 -21.31 47.39
CA SER A 51 3.88 -21.38 46.00
C SER A 51 2.51 -20.75 45.76
N VAL A 52 2.16 -20.53 44.49
CA VAL A 52 0.81 -20.07 44.09
C VAL A 52 -0.29 -21.08 44.44
N HIS A 53 0.07 -22.35 44.66
CA HIS A 53 -0.84 -23.42 45.07
C HIS A 53 -0.81 -23.67 46.58
N GLY A 54 -0.02 -22.94 47.37
CA GLY A 54 0.22 -23.23 48.78
C GLY A 54 -1.00 -23.13 49.70
N LYS A 55 -2.10 -22.54 49.21
CA LYS A 55 -3.39 -22.50 49.91
C LYS A 55 -4.28 -23.72 49.62
N ASN A 56 -3.92 -24.55 48.66
CA ASN A 56 -4.69 -25.72 48.27
C ASN A 56 -4.24 -26.95 49.07
N ALA A 57 -5.17 -27.85 49.38
CA ALA A 57 -4.81 -29.15 49.91
C ALA A 57 -4.21 -30.03 48.82
N CYS A 58 -3.38 -31.00 49.20
CA CYS A 58 -2.77 -31.94 48.25
C CYS A 58 -3.84 -32.68 47.42
N THR A 59 -4.94 -33.06 48.06
CA THR A 59 -6.09 -33.75 47.43
C THR A 59 -6.93 -32.86 46.53
N SER A 60 -6.74 -31.54 46.55
CA SER A 60 -7.37 -30.63 45.58
C SER A 60 -6.82 -30.82 44.16
N CYS A 61 -5.57 -31.28 44.04
CA CYS A 61 -4.92 -31.60 42.77
C CYS A 61 -4.79 -33.12 42.57
N HIS A 62 -4.46 -33.88 43.61
CA HIS A 62 -4.38 -35.34 43.62
C HIS A 62 -5.70 -35.97 44.04
N ILE A 63 -6.70 -35.75 43.19
CA ILE A 63 -8.12 -36.05 43.47
C ILE A 63 -8.41 -37.55 43.56
N ASP A 64 -7.52 -38.39 43.05
CA ASP A 64 -7.66 -39.85 43.09
C ASP A 64 -7.50 -40.38 44.52
N ILE A 65 -6.85 -39.61 45.41
CA ILE A 65 -6.67 -39.95 46.81
C ILE A 65 -7.97 -39.68 47.56
N THR A 66 -8.89 -40.64 47.47
CA THR A 66 -10.17 -40.64 48.18
C THR A 66 -10.09 -41.34 49.55
N ASP A 67 -9.08 -42.19 49.75
CA ASP A 67 -8.84 -42.95 50.97
C ASP A 67 -7.33 -43.08 51.22
N LEU A 68 -6.85 -42.53 52.35
CA LEU A 68 -5.44 -42.52 52.70
C LEU A 68 -4.90 -43.93 53.02
N ALA A 69 -5.70 -44.79 53.66
CA ALA A 69 -5.28 -46.14 54.02
C ALA A 69 -5.07 -47.01 52.77
N LYS A 70 -5.95 -46.86 51.76
CA LYS A 70 -5.80 -47.53 50.47
C LYS A 70 -4.62 -46.97 49.65
N HIS A 71 -4.36 -45.67 49.74
CA HIS A 71 -3.17 -45.06 49.14
C HIS A 71 -1.87 -45.61 49.77
N MET A 72 -1.80 -45.71 51.10
CA MET A 72 -0.66 -46.28 51.82
C MET A 72 -0.40 -47.76 51.46
N LYS A 73 -1.47 -48.53 51.20
CA LYS A 73 -1.39 -49.93 50.72
C LYS A 73 -1.08 -50.05 49.22
N LYS A 74 -0.88 -48.93 48.51
CA LYS A 74 -0.65 -48.86 47.05
C LYS A 74 -1.82 -49.36 46.20
N GLU A 75 -3.01 -49.46 46.78
CA GLU A 75 -4.25 -49.79 46.06
C GLU A 75 -4.74 -48.58 45.26
N ILE A 76 -4.48 -47.36 45.75
CA ILE A 76 -4.74 -46.10 45.04
C ILE A 76 -3.41 -45.45 44.65
N LYS A 77 -3.20 -45.28 43.34
CA LYS A 77 -2.04 -44.58 42.77
C LYS A 77 -2.41 -43.17 42.36
N VAL A 78 -1.55 -42.22 42.70
CA VAL A 78 -1.67 -40.83 42.28
C VAL A 78 -1.58 -40.74 40.77
N GLN A 79 -2.61 -40.20 40.11
CA GLN A 79 -2.58 -39.96 38.67
C GLN A 79 -2.03 -38.58 38.35
N LYS A 80 -1.84 -38.30 37.06
CA LYS A 80 -1.48 -36.97 36.57
C LYS A 80 -2.57 -35.97 36.95
N VAL A 81 -2.16 -34.79 37.43
CA VAL A 81 -3.07 -33.73 37.86
C VAL A 81 -3.87 -33.17 36.68
N GLN A 82 -5.16 -32.91 36.90
CA GLN A 82 -6.10 -32.33 35.93
C GLN A 82 -6.18 -30.81 36.11
N CYS A 83 -5.22 -30.08 35.53
CA CYS A 83 -5.10 -28.63 35.67
C CYS A 83 -6.35 -27.87 35.18
N GLU A 84 -7.08 -28.42 34.21
CA GLU A 84 -8.26 -27.83 33.56
C GLU A 84 -9.43 -27.59 34.52
N ARG A 85 -9.48 -28.30 35.65
CA ARG A 85 -10.51 -28.09 36.68
C ARG A 85 -10.50 -26.66 37.22
N CYS A 86 -9.31 -26.05 37.28
CA CYS A 86 -9.11 -24.68 37.77
C CYS A 86 -8.61 -23.73 36.65
N HIS A 87 -7.78 -24.20 35.73
CA HIS A 87 -7.18 -23.42 34.64
C HIS A 87 -7.90 -23.60 33.30
N LYS A 88 -9.23 -23.43 33.30
CA LYS A 88 -10.09 -23.67 32.13
C LYS A 88 -9.64 -22.91 30.88
N LYS A 89 -9.30 -21.61 31.03
CA LYS A 89 -8.86 -20.77 29.92
C LYS A 89 -7.53 -21.25 29.32
N GLN A 90 -6.52 -21.42 30.17
CA GLN A 90 -5.18 -21.86 29.74
C GLN A 90 -5.24 -23.25 29.11
N ASN A 91 -6.07 -24.15 29.65
CA ASN A 91 -6.28 -25.46 29.07
C ASN A 91 -6.93 -25.38 27.67
N ALA A 92 -7.94 -24.52 27.49
CA ALA A 92 -8.57 -24.33 26.18
C ALA A 92 -7.60 -23.75 25.13
N GLU A 93 -6.77 -22.78 25.52
CA GLU A 93 -5.69 -22.23 24.67
C GLU A 93 -4.65 -23.31 24.32
N HIS A 94 -4.17 -24.03 25.34
CA HIS A 94 -3.18 -25.10 25.18
C HIS A 94 -3.70 -26.23 24.28
N TYR A 95 -4.94 -26.66 24.45
CA TYR A 95 -5.55 -27.72 23.65
C TYR A 95 -5.55 -27.39 22.15
N ALA A 96 -5.66 -26.12 21.80
CA ALA A 96 -5.62 -25.64 20.41
C ALA A 96 -4.20 -25.35 19.88
N SER A 97 -3.15 -25.65 20.66
CA SER A 97 -1.76 -25.37 20.34
C SER A 97 -1.04 -26.52 19.64
N VAL A 98 0.10 -26.22 19.02
CA VAL A 98 1.01 -27.23 18.46
C VAL A 98 1.60 -28.18 19.50
N HIS A 99 1.69 -27.74 20.76
CA HIS A 99 2.25 -28.54 21.85
C HIS A 99 1.28 -29.65 22.27
N ALA A 100 -0.01 -29.34 22.45
CA ALA A 100 -1.03 -30.36 22.69
C ALA A 100 -1.11 -31.37 21.54
N ALA A 101 -1.03 -30.90 20.28
CA ALA A 101 -1.02 -31.76 19.10
C ALA A 101 0.20 -32.71 19.04
N LYS A 102 1.28 -32.40 19.78
CA LYS A 102 2.48 -33.23 19.91
C LYS A 102 2.56 -33.99 21.24
N GLY A 103 1.49 -33.98 22.02
CA GLY A 103 1.41 -34.72 23.29
C GLY A 103 2.16 -34.07 24.46
N VAL A 104 2.59 -32.82 24.33
CA VAL A 104 3.16 -32.04 25.44
C VAL A 104 2.02 -31.55 26.31
N MET A 105 2.07 -31.86 27.59
CA MET A 105 1.04 -31.56 28.60
C MET A 105 1.50 -30.42 29.53
N CYS A 106 0.57 -29.86 30.30
CA CYS A 106 0.84 -28.74 31.22
C CYS A 106 2.02 -29.02 32.17
N ALA A 107 2.12 -30.24 32.69
CA ALA A 107 3.17 -30.67 33.62
C ALA A 107 4.56 -30.81 32.97
N ASP A 108 4.63 -30.93 31.65
CA ASP A 108 5.91 -31.03 30.92
C ASP A 108 6.61 -29.66 30.84
N CYS A 109 5.84 -28.55 30.88
CA CYS A 109 6.38 -27.19 30.96
C CYS A 109 6.43 -26.68 32.41
N HIS A 110 5.37 -26.92 33.18
CA HIS A 110 5.28 -26.55 34.60
C HIS A 110 5.80 -27.65 35.51
N THR A 111 7.05 -28.07 35.33
CA THR A 111 7.68 -29.13 36.13
C THR A 111 7.80 -28.79 37.62
N ASP A 112 7.64 -27.52 37.98
CA ASP A 112 7.80 -26.96 39.31
C ASP A 112 6.45 -26.71 40.04
N ILE A 113 5.35 -27.42 39.74
CA ILE A 113 4.00 -27.16 40.32
C ILE A 113 3.99 -26.96 41.84
N HIS A 114 4.78 -27.76 42.59
CA HIS A 114 4.84 -27.68 44.05
C HIS A 114 5.63 -26.49 44.59
N THR A 115 6.38 -25.79 43.74
CA THR A 115 7.18 -24.61 44.13
C THR A 115 6.93 -23.43 43.19
N HIS A 116 5.88 -23.52 42.37
CA HIS A 116 5.64 -22.57 41.30
C HIS A 116 5.24 -21.23 41.89
N ASN A 117 5.93 -20.17 41.46
CA ASN A 117 5.69 -18.81 41.94
C ASN A 117 5.12 -17.96 40.82
N TYR A 118 4.39 -16.90 41.19
CA TYR A 118 3.92 -15.92 40.23
C TYR A 118 5.13 -15.29 39.52
N TRP A 119 5.23 -15.52 38.22
CA TRP A 119 6.41 -15.17 37.41
C TRP A 119 6.58 -13.66 37.15
N LYS A 120 5.64 -12.81 37.57
CA LYS A 120 5.69 -11.33 37.47
C LYS A 120 6.05 -10.78 36.09
N ASN A 121 5.65 -11.49 35.02
CA ASN A 121 6.00 -11.18 33.63
C ASN A 121 7.52 -11.16 33.35
N ASP A 122 8.32 -11.88 34.14
CA ASP A 122 9.75 -12.04 33.88
C ASP A 122 9.98 -12.97 32.68
N LYS A 123 10.22 -12.35 31.53
CA LYS A 123 10.43 -13.03 30.25
C LYS A 123 11.60 -14.00 30.26
N ARG A 124 12.56 -13.88 31.18
CA ARG A 124 13.67 -14.84 31.33
C ARG A 124 13.17 -16.24 31.68
N ILE A 125 12.10 -16.33 32.46
CA ILE A 125 11.48 -17.61 32.84
C ILE A 125 10.89 -18.30 31.61
N ALA A 126 10.17 -17.54 30.78
CA ALA A 126 9.59 -18.07 29.54
C ALA A 126 10.67 -18.61 28.59
N VAL A 127 11.74 -17.82 28.36
CA VAL A 127 12.87 -18.25 27.52
C VAL A 127 13.51 -19.51 28.09
N ALA A 128 13.80 -19.54 29.39
CA ALA A 128 14.43 -20.68 30.05
C ALA A 128 13.59 -21.97 29.96
N LYS A 129 12.25 -21.86 29.94
CA LYS A 129 11.35 -23.01 29.74
C LYS A 129 11.34 -23.48 28.29
N CYS A 130 11.24 -22.58 27.30
CA CYS A 130 11.19 -22.96 25.89
C CYS A 130 12.47 -23.68 25.43
N VAL A 131 13.64 -23.21 25.86
CA VAL A 131 14.93 -23.78 25.42
C VAL A 131 15.24 -25.15 26.05
N GLN A 132 14.43 -25.66 26.99
CA GLN A 132 14.60 -27.03 27.51
C GLN A 132 14.31 -28.11 26.46
N CYS A 133 13.47 -27.78 25.48
CA CYS A 133 13.10 -28.69 24.39
C CYS A 133 13.46 -28.14 22.99
N HIS A 134 13.60 -26.82 22.85
CA HIS A 134 13.90 -26.14 21.58
C HIS A 134 15.39 -25.78 21.43
N ASP A 135 16.29 -26.75 21.61
CA ASP A 135 17.75 -26.54 21.58
C ASP A 135 18.25 -25.86 20.30
N LYS A 136 17.65 -26.19 19.15
CA LYS A 136 17.99 -25.59 17.85
C LYS A 136 17.74 -24.08 17.81
N GLU A 137 16.79 -23.60 18.60
CA GLU A 137 16.42 -22.19 18.68
C GLU A 137 17.19 -21.45 19.80
N SER A 138 18.14 -22.11 20.47
CA SER A 138 19.04 -21.47 21.45
C SER A 138 19.85 -20.30 20.86
N VAL A 139 19.97 -20.22 19.52
CA VAL A 139 20.51 -19.06 18.80
C VAL A 139 19.81 -17.75 19.17
N TYR A 140 18.53 -17.80 19.57
CA TYR A 140 17.80 -16.66 20.11
C TYR A 140 18.52 -15.99 21.27
N GLN A 141 19.16 -16.75 22.16
CA GLN A 141 19.88 -16.19 23.31
C GLN A 141 21.08 -15.33 22.88
N LYS A 142 21.60 -15.54 21.67
CA LYS A 142 22.71 -14.75 21.10
C LYS A 142 22.22 -13.49 20.38
N SER A 143 20.93 -13.42 20.04
CA SER A 143 20.32 -12.26 19.38
C SER A 143 20.28 -11.02 20.27
N VAL A 144 20.03 -9.86 19.67
CA VAL A 144 19.84 -8.60 20.42
C VAL A 144 18.66 -8.70 21.39
N HIS A 145 17.60 -9.44 21.03
CA HIS A 145 16.45 -9.64 21.89
C HIS A 145 16.79 -10.54 23.08
N GLY A 146 17.40 -11.70 22.82
CA GLY A 146 17.78 -12.64 23.87
C GLY A 146 18.74 -12.04 24.89
N LYS A 147 19.75 -11.29 24.43
CA LYS A 147 20.70 -10.59 25.30
C LYS A 147 20.02 -9.52 26.15
N ALA A 148 19.09 -8.74 25.58
CA ALA A 148 18.37 -7.71 26.32
C ALA A 148 17.42 -8.30 27.38
N VAL A 149 16.70 -9.38 27.06
CA VAL A 149 15.87 -10.10 28.04
C VAL A 149 16.74 -10.65 29.18
N ALA A 150 17.89 -11.26 28.87
CA ALA A 150 18.82 -11.77 29.87
C ALA A 150 19.36 -10.66 30.79
N ALA A 151 19.62 -9.47 30.23
CA ALA A 151 20.03 -8.28 30.97
C ALA A 151 18.90 -7.63 31.81
N GLY A 152 17.68 -8.19 31.80
CA GLY A 152 16.55 -7.70 32.59
C GLY A 152 15.65 -6.69 31.87
N ASN A 153 15.85 -6.43 30.58
CA ASN A 153 14.98 -5.56 29.81
C ASN A 153 13.74 -6.32 29.30
N MET A 154 12.61 -6.11 30.00
CA MET A 154 11.34 -6.76 29.67
C MET A 154 10.61 -6.14 28.46
N ASP A 155 11.05 -4.99 27.94
CA ASP A 155 10.53 -4.47 26.66
C ASP A 155 10.98 -5.35 25.49
N SER A 156 12.10 -6.05 25.64
CA SER A 156 12.64 -6.89 24.59
C SER A 156 11.79 -8.15 24.36
N ALA A 157 11.69 -8.57 23.10
CA ALA A 157 10.79 -9.64 22.69
C ALA A 157 11.34 -11.03 23.06
N ALA A 158 10.64 -11.77 23.89
CA ALA A 158 10.90 -13.19 24.18
C ALA A 158 10.07 -14.11 23.29
N CYS A 159 10.31 -15.43 23.40
CA CYS A 159 9.65 -16.47 22.60
C CYS A 159 8.12 -16.29 22.58
N ASN A 160 7.52 -15.96 23.73
CA ASN A 160 6.09 -15.80 23.90
C ASN A 160 5.50 -14.52 23.31
N ASP A 161 6.30 -13.47 23.13
CA ASP A 161 5.83 -12.24 22.47
C ASP A 161 5.57 -12.49 20.98
N CYS A 162 6.32 -13.44 20.41
CA CYS A 162 6.15 -13.89 19.03
C CYS A 162 5.16 -15.05 18.89
N HIS A 163 5.30 -16.09 19.70
CA HIS A 163 4.59 -17.36 19.54
C HIS A 163 3.40 -17.59 20.49
N ASN A 164 3.18 -16.72 21.48
CA ASN A 164 2.28 -16.93 22.63
C ASN A 164 2.84 -17.94 23.66
N LEU A 165 2.18 -18.07 24.83
CA LEU A 165 2.55 -19.02 25.89
C LEU A 165 1.75 -20.33 25.78
N HIS A 166 0.42 -20.23 25.85
CA HIS A 166 -0.47 -21.37 25.81
C HIS A 166 -1.17 -21.52 24.46
N ASP A 167 -1.31 -20.45 23.67
CA ASP A 167 -1.97 -20.50 22.36
C ASP A 167 -0.98 -20.51 21.18
N ILE A 168 0.00 -21.43 21.22
CA ILE A 168 1.05 -21.50 20.19
C ILE A 168 0.48 -22.13 18.92
N LYS A 169 0.22 -21.31 17.90
CA LYS A 169 -0.35 -21.73 16.62
C LYS A 169 0.71 -22.27 15.65
N PRO A 170 0.35 -23.23 14.76
CA PRO A 170 1.23 -23.63 13.67
C PRO A 170 1.39 -22.49 12.65
N LEU A 171 2.61 -22.26 12.19
CA LEU A 171 2.90 -21.24 11.16
C LEU A 171 2.53 -21.67 9.74
N GLY A 172 2.23 -22.95 9.52
CA GLY A 172 1.89 -23.51 8.22
C GLY A 172 3.10 -23.98 7.42
N VAL A 173 2.91 -24.19 6.12
CA VAL A 173 3.99 -24.61 5.20
C VAL A 173 4.88 -23.42 4.88
N LYS A 174 6.18 -23.68 4.72
CA LYS A 174 7.15 -22.67 4.30
C LYS A 174 6.73 -22.03 2.97
N GLY A 175 6.74 -20.70 2.91
CA GLY A 175 6.28 -19.90 1.77
C GLY A 175 4.76 -19.67 1.73
N SER A 176 3.98 -20.21 2.66
CA SER A 176 2.53 -20.00 2.69
C SER A 176 2.15 -18.58 3.13
N HIS A 177 0.99 -18.10 2.67
CA HIS A 177 0.47 -16.77 3.01
C HIS A 177 0.53 -16.48 4.53
N LYS A 178 0.05 -17.41 5.37
CA LYS A 178 0.02 -17.27 6.83
C LYS A 178 1.41 -17.16 7.45
N GLU A 179 2.37 -17.97 7.01
CA GLU A 179 3.76 -17.92 7.51
C GLU A 179 4.39 -16.58 7.15
N ARG A 180 4.23 -16.16 5.89
CA ARG A 180 4.80 -14.92 5.35
C ARG A 180 4.17 -13.68 5.98
N GLU A 181 2.88 -13.73 6.28
CA GLU A 181 2.21 -12.69 7.06
C GLU A 181 2.83 -12.59 8.45
N PHE A 182 2.97 -13.72 9.15
CA PHE A 182 3.52 -13.79 10.50
C PHE A 182 4.93 -13.19 10.59
N HIS A 183 5.81 -13.49 9.64
CA HIS A 183 7.20 -13.00 9.53
C HIS A 183 7.36 -11.48 9.65
N THR A 184 6.34 -10.72 9.23
CA THR A 184 6.34 -9.25 9.28
C THR A 184 5.47 -8.75 10.43
N LYS A 185 4.25 -9.30 10.55
CA LYS A 185 3.25 -8.88 11.53
C LYS A 185 3.75 -8.96 12.96
N VAL A 186 4.50 -10.01 13.28
CA VAL A 186 4.99 -10.26 14.64
C VAL A 186 5.98 -9.19 15.10
N CYS A 187 6.87 -8.74 14.21
CA CYS A 187 7.85 -7.70 14.51
C CYS A 187 7.15 -6.34 14.70
N MET A 188 6.16 -6.03 13.86
CA MET A 188 5.44 -4.76 13.92
C MET A 188 4.64 -4.56 15.21
N LYS A 189 4.28 -5.63 15.94
CA LYS A 189 3.59 -5.50 17.23
C LYS A 189 4.34 -4.63 18.24
N CYS A 190 5.68 -4.73 18.26
CA CYS A 190 6.54 -3.95 19.15
C CYS A 190 7.23 -2.81 18.40
N HIS A 191 7.73 -3.06 17.18
CA HIS A 191 8.52 -2.06 16.45
C HIS A 191 7.70 -0.88 15.91
N SER A 192 6.37 -0.95 15.94
CA SER A 192 5.51 0.20 15.61
C SER A 192 5.27 1.13 16.81
N ASP A 193 5.63 0.72 18.04
CA ASP A 193 5.52 1.56 19.24
C ASP A 193 6.75 2.48 19.33
N GLN A 194 6.59 3.71 18.85
CA GLN A 194 7.65 4.72 18.86
C GLN A 194 8.19 4.99 20.27
N LYS A 195 7.33 5.04 21.29
CA LYS A 195 7.77 5.30 22.68
C LYS A 195 8.63 4.15 23.21
N MET A 196 8.30 2.91 22.83
CA MET A 196 9.13 1.74 23.17
C MET A 196 10.45 1.74 22.44
N MET A 197 10.45 2.05 21.14
CA MET A 197 11.69 2.12 20.36
C MET A 197 12.61 3.22 20.87
N ASP A 198 12.09 4.41 21.17
CA ASP A 198 12.86 5.55 21.64
C ASP A 198 13.50 5.30 23.01
N ARG A 199 12.75 4.80 24.00
CA ARG A 199 13.30 4.51 25.33
C ARG A 199 14.34 3.40 25.32
N ASN A 200 14.27 2.49 24.34
CA ASN A 200 15.24 1.42 24.12
C ASN A 200 16.34 1.79 23.12
N LYS A 201 16.37 3.02 22.60
CA LYS A 201 17.34 3.51 21.62
C LYS A 201 17.41 2.65 20.34
N VAL A 202 16.26 2.15 19.91
CA VAL A 202 16.08 1.39 18.67
C VAL A 202 15.57 2.30 17.57
N PHE A 203 15.97 2.06 16.32
CA PHE A 203 15.57 2.86 15.17
C PHE A 203 14.04 2.81 14.95
N ASN A 204 13.37 3.96 15.12
CA ASN A 204 11.90 4.05 15.22
C ASN A 204 11.17 4.24 13.87
N VAL A 205 11.87 4.50 12.77
CA VAL A 205 11.26 4.69 11.44
C VAL A 205 11.25 3.43 10.56
N ALA A 206 11.79 2.31 11.07
CA ALA A 206 11.95 1.08 10.29
C ALA A 206 10.62 0.55 9.74
N VAL A 207 9.57 0.50 10.56
CA VAL A 207 8.24 0.01 10.14
C VAL A 207 7.63 0.95 9.10
N LYS A 208 7.61 2.27 9.37
CA LYS A 208 7.06 3.27 8.45
C LYS A 208 7.74 3.20 7.08
N SER A 209 9.07 3.27 7.04
CA SER A 209 9.84 3.21 5.79
C SER A 209 9.69 1.89 5.04
N TYR A 210 9.62 0.76 5.75
CA TYR A 210 9.34 -0.54 5.13
C TYR A 210 7.95 -0.56 4.50
N MET A 211 6.94 -0.09 5.23
CA MET A 211 5.54 -0.09 4.76
C MET A 211 5.33 0.81 3.54
N GLU A 212 6.18 1.81 3.33
CA GLU A 212 6.16 2.65 2.13
C GLU A 212 6.99 2.12 0.95
N SER A 213 7.83 1.11 1.19
CA SER A 213 8.52 0.38 0.12
C SER A 213 7.57 -0.51 -0.68
N TYR A 214 8.03 -0.98 -1.85
CA TYR A 214 7.28 -1.95 -2.66
C TYR A 214 6.92 -3.22 -1.85
N HIS A 215 7.84 -3.71 -1.01
CA HIS A 215 7.60 -4.89 -0.18
C HIS A 215 6.45 -4.64 0.81
N GLY A 216 6.50 -3.52 1.53
CA GLY A 216 5.47 -3.17 2.50
C GLY A 216 4.11 -2.88 1.88
N LYS A 217 4.07 -2.19 0.73
CA LYS A 217 2.83 -1.91 -0.01
C LYS A 217 2.16 -3.20 -0.48
N ASN A 218 2.91 -4.16 -1.02
CA ASN A 218 2.33 -5.43 -1.45
C ASN A 218 1.91 -6.33 -0.27
N TYR A 219 2.68 -6.31 0.83
CA TYR A 219 2.28 -6.94 2.09
C TYR A 219 0.93 -6.39 2.58
N ARG A 220 0.77 -5.05 2.58
CA ARG A 220 -0.46 -4.37 2.99
C ARG A 220 -1.66 -4.72 2.11
N LEU A 221 -1.43 -4.88 0.80
CA LEU A 221 -2.43 -5.32 -0.17
C LEU A 221 -2.85 -6.78 -0.01
N GLY A 222 -2.24 -7.53 0.91
CA GLY A 222 -2.63 -8.89 1.25
C GLY A 222 -1.84 -9.98 0.53
N PHE A 223 -0.69 -9.67 -0.05
CA PHE A 223 0.18 -10.63 -0.77
C PHE A 223 1.57 -10.77 -0.11
N PRO A 224 1.65 -11.08 1.21
CA PRO A 224 2.92 -11.20 1.94
C PRO A 224 3.84 -12.30 1.38
N GLU A 225 3.29 -13.32 0.73
CA GLU A 225 4.05 -14.41 0.10
C GLU A 225 4.78 -14.01 -1.18
N LYS A 226 4.50 -12.82 -1.73
CA LYS A 226 5.14 -12.30 -2.95
C LYS A 226 6.28 -11.33 -2.67
N VAL A 227 6.57 -11.05 -1.41
CA VAL A 227 7.54 -10.02 -0.99
C VAL A 227 8.34 -10.45 0.23
N ALA A 228 9.49 -9.81 0.43
CA ALA A 228 10.30 -10.01 1.62
C ALA A 228 9.70 -9.27 2.83
N GLY A 229 9.60 -9.96 3.96
CA GLY A 229 9.22 -9.43 5.26
C GLY A 229 10.42 -9.11 6.15
N CYS A 230 10.13 -8.67 7.38
CA CYS A 230 11.17 -8.26 8.34
C CYS A 230 12.20 -9.37 8.62
N SER A 231 11.72 -10.60 8.87
CA SER A 231 12.58 -11.73 9.22
C SER A 231 13.40 -12.29 8.05
N ASP A 232 13.08 -11.97 6.80
CA ASP A 232 13.90 -12.40 5.66
C ASP A 232 15.22 -11.62 5.60
N CYS A 233 15.17 -10.35 5.96
CA CYS A 233 16.35 -9.50 6.04
C CYS A 233 17.07 -9.66 7.39
N HIS A 234 16.33 -9.72 8.51
CA HIS A 234 16.91 -9.69 9.86
C HIS A 234 17.08 -11.07 10.52
N THR A 235 16.62 -12.14 9.88
CA THR A 235 16.39 -13.49 10.46
C THR A 235 15.30 -13.49 11.54
N ALA A 236 14.69 -14.66 11.81
CA ALA A 236 13.64 -14.77 12.83
C ALA A 236 14.22 -14.84 14.27
N HIS A 237 15.11 -15.81 14.53
CA HIS A 237 15.65 -16.08 15.87
C HIS A 237 17.10 -15.64 16.06
N SER A 238 17.77 -15.06 15.06
CA SER A 238 19.17 -14.63 15.16
C SER A 238 19.36 -13.17 14.75
N VAL A 239 18.47 -12.29 15.22
CA VAL A 239 18.55 -10.85 14.95
C VAL A 239 19.81 -10.29 15.61
N LEU A 240 20.79 -9.92 14.80
CA LEU A 240 22.11 -9.42 15.23
C LEU A 240 22.33 -7.98 14.73
N PRO A 241 23.13 -7.15 15.44
CA PRO A 241 23.40 -5.79 15.01
C PRO A 241 24.18 -5.78 13.70
N MET A 242 24.03 -4.73 12.89
CA MET A 242 24.66 -4.65 11.57
C MET A 242 26.19 -4.67 11.59
N SER A 243 26.81 -4.35 12.73
CA SER A 243 28.25 -4.40 12.95
C SER A 243 28.77 -5.82 13.17
N ASP A 244 27.91 -6.76 13.53
CA ASP A 244 28.28 -8.15 13.79
C ASP A 244 28.54 -8.87 12.44
N PRO A 245 29.70 -9.50 12.24
CA PRO A 245 30.01 -10.25 11.02
C PRO A 245 29.04 -11.40 10.71
N ALA A 246 28.38 -11.97 11.73
CA ALA A 246 27.38 -13.02 11.55
C ALA A 246 25.98 -12.48 11.20
N SER A 247 25.75 -11.17 11.26
CA SER A 247 24.46 -10.57 10.95
C SER A 247 24.14 -10.66 9.45
N SER A 248 22.92 -11.06 9.10
CA SER A 248 22.42 -11.06 7.71
C SER A 248 22.39 -9.66 7.10
N VAL A 249 22.29 -8.62 7.93
CA VAL A 249 22.32 -7.21 7.50
C VAL A 249 23.71 -6.56 7.61
N ASN A 250 24.75 -7.35 7.90
CA ASN A 250 26.13 -6.87 7.80
C ASN A 250 26.48 -6.57 6.34
N LYS A 251 27.25 -5.50 6.09
CA LYS A 251 27.68 -5.09 4.75
C LYS A 251 28.29 -6.23 3.92
N ALA A 252 29.04 -7.14 4.53
CA ALA A 252 29.64 -8.29 3.86
C ALA A 252 28.61 -9.38 3.46
N ASN A 253 27.47 -9.45 4.16
CA ASN A 253 26.44 -10.46 3.96
C ASN A 253 25.24 -9.96 3.13
N LEU A 254 25.10 -8.64 2.93
CA LEU A 254 23.94 -8.05 2.25
C LEU A 254 23.68 -8.65 0.86
N VAL A 255 24.73 -8.92 0.08
CA VAL A 255 24.58 -9.53 -1.25
C VAL A 255 23.91 -10.89 -1.12
N LYS A 256 24.38 -11.73 -0.19
CA LYS A 256 23.79 -13.05 0.08
C LYS A 256 22.35 -12.94 0.57
N THR A 257 22.05 -11.93 1.40
CA THR A 257 20.69 -11.69 1.91
C THR A 257 19.74 -11.28 0.79
N CYS A 258 20.11 -10.30 -0.04
CA CYS A 258 19.32 -9.90 -1.20
C CYS A 258 19.18 -11.04 -2.22
N ALA A 259 20.22 -11.85 -2.42
CA ALA A 259 20.26 -12.95 -3.38
C ALA A 259 19.28 -14.09 -3.07
N GLN A 260 18.70 -14.14 -1.86
CA GLN A 260 17.62 -15.08 -1.56
C GLN A 260 16.38 -14.86 -2.43
N CYS A 261 16.13 -13.61 -2.85
CA CYS A 261 15.01 -13.24 -3.72
C CYS A 261 15.47 -12.63 -5.05
N HIS A 262 16.62 -11.95 -5.09
CA HIS A 262 17.20 -11.29 -6.25
C HIS A 262 18.47 -12.00 -6.70
N SER A 263 18.34 -13.06 -7.50
CA SER A 263 19.42 -13.99 -7.84
C SER A 263 20.73 -13.35 -8.33
N LYS A 264 20.65 -12.19 -8.97
CA LYS A 264 21.78 -11.41 -9.50
C LYS A 264 22.08 -10.15 -8.68
N ALA A 265 21.73 -10.12 -7.39
CA ALA A 265 22.05 -9.01 -6.50
C ALA A 265 23.57 -8.74 -6.49
N THR A 266 23.93 -7.46 -6.62
CA THR A 266 25.33 -7.01 -6.60
C THR A 266 25.62 -6.15 -5.37
N VAL A 267 26.89 -5.84 -5.12
CA VAL A 267 27.28 -4.88 -4.08
C VAL A 267 26.64 -3.50 -4.32
N LEU A 268 26.55 -3.06 -5.59
CA LEU A 268 25.87 -1.81 -5.92
C LEU A 268 24.38 -1.88 -5.59
N PHE A 269 23.71 -2.99 -5.92
CA PHE A 269 22.30 -3.23 -5.62
C PHE A 269 22.00 -3.11 -4.12
N THR A 270 22.89 -3.64 -3.27
CA THR A 270 22.72 -3.60 -1.80
C THR A 270 22.83 -2.21 -1.18
N LYS A 271 23.21 -1.18 -1.95
CA LYS A 271 23.19 0.23 -1.51
C LYS A 271 21.77 0.82 -1.46
N PHE A 272 20.74 0.00 -1.66
CA PHE A 272 19.34 0.38 -1.53
C PHE A 272 19.04 0.79 -0.08
N TYR A 273 18.30 1.88 0.09
CA TYR A 273 17.90 2.36 1.40
C TYR A 273 16.65 1.61 1.89
N SER A 274 16.84 0.41 2.46
CA SER A 274 15.75 -0.44 2.96
C SER A 274 14.91 0.20 4.05
N HIS A 275 15.50 1.10 4.84
CA HIS A 275 14.81 1.95 5.82
C HIS A 275 15.18 3.43 5.64
N GLY A 276 15.17 3.89 4.40
CA GLY A 276 15.38 5.29 4.04
C GLY A 276 14.16 6.14 4.38
N GLU A 277 14.37 7.29 5.02
CA GLU A 277 13.31 8.27 5.25
C GLU A 277 13.52 9.50 4.36
N MET A 278 12.46 9.94 3.68
CA MET A 278 12.51 11.06 2.74
C MET A 278 12.49 12.44 3.41
N THR A 279 12.22 12.51 4.72
CA THR A 279 12.18 13.77 5.49
C THR A 279 13.50 14.10 6.17
N ASP A 280 14.44 13.15 6.23
CA ASP A 280 15.76 13.35 6.85
C ASP A 280 16.80 13.76 5.80
N ARG A 281 17.00 15.08 5.66
CA ARG A 281 18.00 15.67 4.75
C ARG A 281 19.45 15.32 5.12
N HIS A 282 19.74 15.01 6.38
CA HIS A 282 21.11 14.80 6.85
C HIS A 282 21.55 13.37 6.57
N LYS A 283 20.67 12.39 6.81
CA LYS A 283 20.96 10.98 6.59
C LYS A 283 20.68 10.52 5.17
N TYR A 284 19.64 11.06 4.52
CA TYR A 284 19.22 10.67 3.18
C TYR A 284 19.03 11.89 2.25
N PRO A 285 20.07 12.70 2.01
CA PRO A 285 19.96 13.96 1.24
C PRO A 285 19.37 13.75 -0.16
N ILE A 286 19.78 12.69 -0.86
CA ILE A 286 19.29 12.39 -2.20
C ILE A 286 17.77 12.16 -2.19
N LEU A 287 17.26 11.35 -1.25
CA LEU A 287 15.83 11.08 -1.15
C LEU A 287 15.04 12.35 -0.80
N PHE A 288 15.57 13.15 0.13
CA PHE A 288 14.95 14.40 0.55
C PHE A 288 14.80 15.38 -0.61
N TYR A 289 15.90 15.67 -1.32
CA TYR A 289 15.84 16.63 -2.43
C TYR A 289 15.03 16.11 -3.63
N THR A 290 15.06 14.80 -3.91
CA THR A 290 14.17 14.21 -4.91
C THR A 290 12.71 14.37 -4.53
N PHE A 291 12.34 14.04 -3.29
CA PHE A 291 10.95 14.16 -2.81
C PHE A 291 10.47 15.61 -2.85
N VAL A 292 11.28 16.56 -2.37
CA VAL A 292 10.95 18.00 -2.39
C VAL A 292 10.81 18.50 -3.84
N ALA A 293 11.71 18.11 -4.74
CA ALA A 293 11.63 18.51 -6.15
C ALA A 293 10.38 17.97 -6.85
N MET A 294 10.08 16.68 -6.68
CA MET A 294 8.88 16.05 -7.27
C MET A 294 7.58 16.61 -6.68
N THR A 295 7.53 16.79 -5.36
CA THR A 295 6.37 17.40 -4.69
C THR A 295 6.18 18.84 -5.14
N GLY A 296 7.26 19.62 -5.22
CA GLY A 296 7.24 21.00 -5.73
C GLY A 296 6.72 21.07 -7.16
N LEU A 297 7.24 20.22 -8.05
CA LEU A 297 6.76 20.10 -9.43
C LEU A 297 5.25 19.79 -9.49
N LEU A 298 4.78 18.87 -8.66
CA LEU A 298 3.38 18.48 -8.60
C LEU A 298 2.49 19.64 -8.14
N VAL A 299 2.82 20.26 -7.00
CA VAL A 299 2.03 21.35 -6.42
C VAL A 299 2.01 22.57 -7.34
N THR A 300 3.15 22.96 -7.89
CA THR A 300 3.24 24.12 -8.78
C THR A 300 2.47 23.89 -10.08
N THR A 301 2.60 22.71 -10.70
CA THR A 301 1.87 22.37 -11.93
C THR A 301 0.37 22.39 -11.69
N PHE A 302 -0.13 21.71 -10.65
CA PHE A 302 -1.57 21.72 -10.37
C PHE A 302 -2.10 23.10 -10.01
N ALA A 303 -1.39 23.87 -9.19
CA ALA A 303 -1.80 25.23 -8.84
C ALA A 303 -1.94 26.11 -10.10
N ALA A 304 -0.95 26.10 -10.99
CA ALA A 304 -0.98 26.89 -12.21
C ALA A 304 -2.14 26.51 -13.13
N PHE A 305 -2.32 25.20 -13.40
CA PHE A 305 -3.32 24.74 -14.36
C PHE A 305 -4.74 24.68 -13.81
N TRP A 306 -4.93 24.48 -12.51
CA TRP A 306 -6.25 24.59 -11.90
C TRP A 306 -6.71 26.04 -11.81
N ILE A 307 -5.82 26.99 -11.47
CA ILE A 307 -6.16 28.42 -11.53
C ILE A 307 -6.55 28.80 -12.96
N HIS A 308 -5.76 28.38 -13.95
CA HIS A 308 -6.05 28.59 -15.36
C HIS A 308 -7.42 28.01 -15.78
N THR A 309 -7.69 26.76 -15.40
CA THR A 309 -8.96 26.06 -15.66
C THR A 309 -10.15 26.79 -15.03
N LEU A 310 -10.02 27.24 -13.79
CA LEU A 310 -11.07 27.97 -13.06
C LEU A 310 -11.37 29.33 -13.71
N LEU A 311 -10.32 30.08 -14.08
CA LEU A 311 -10.45 31.35 -14.78
C LEU A 311 -11.13 31.17 -16.14
N TRP A 312 -10.76 30.13 -16.88
CA TRP A 312 -11.43 29.78 -18.14
C TRP A 312 -12.89 29.46 -17.90
N MET A 313 -13.20 28.53 -16.99
CA MET A 313 -14.55 28.13 -16.69
C MET A 313 -15.44 29.34 -16.37
N PHE A 314 -14.96 30.23 -15.50
CA PHE A 314 -15.65 31.47 -15.18
C PHE A 314 -15.88 32.34 -16.42
N ARG A 315 -14.84 32.66 -17.21
CA ARG A 315 -14.98 33.54 -18.37
C ARG A 315 -15.83 32.92 -19.49
N GLY A 316 -15.70 31.62 -19.71
CA GLY A 316 -16.49 30.87 -20.69
C GLY A 316 -17.99 30.89 -20.38
N PHE A 317 -18.39 30.76 -19.11
CA PHE A 317 -19.78 30.92 -18.71
C PHE A 317 -20.30 32.34 -18.96
N VAL A 318 -19.49 33.36 -18.66
CA VAL A 318 -19.88 34.75 -18.92
C VAL A 318 -20.04 35.01 -20.41
N GLU A 319 -19.08 34.58 -21.23
CA GLU A 319 -19.14 34.75 -22.69
C GLU A 319 -20.33 34.00 -23.31
N ASN A 320 -20.63 32.77 -22.87
CA ASN A 320 -21.81 32.05 -23.35
C ASN A 320 -23.12 32.76 -23.00
N ARG A 321 -23.21 33.38 -21.80
CA ARG A 321 -24.36 34.20 -21.42
C ARG A 321 -24.46 35.47 -22.25
N GLU A 322 -23.34 36.14 -22.52
CA GLU A 322 -23.28 37.31 -23.41
C GLU A 322 -23.71 36.94 -24.84
N LYS A 323 -23.21 35.83 -25.39
CA LYS A 323 -23.60 35.30 -26.71
C LYS A 323 -25.09 34.98 -26.77
N ALA A 324 -25.61 34.27 -25.76
CA ALA A 324 -27.04 33.95 -25.67
C ALA A 324 -27.92 35.22 -25.58
N ALA A 325 -27.49 36.22 -24.81
CA ALA A 325 -28.19 37.51 -24.71
C ALA A 325 -28.17 38.28 -26.04
N LYS A 326 -27.04 38.31 -26.75
CA LYS A 326 -26.93 38.94 -28.09
C LYS A 326 -27.77 38.22 -29.15
N LEU A 327 -27.84 36.88 -29.08
CA LEU A 327 -28.70 36.07 -29.94
C LEU A 327 -30.18 36.39 -29.68
N ALA A 328 -30.60 36.44 -28.41
CA ALA A 328 -31.96 36.82 -28.01
C ALA A 328 -32.33 38.25 -28.42
N ALA A 329 -31.35 39.17 -28.42
CA ALA A 329 -31.52 40.55 -28.88
C ALA A 329 -31.50 40.70 -30.42
N GLY A 330 -31.35 39.61 -31.19
CA GLY A 330 -31.33 39.64 -32.66
C GLY A 330 -30.08 40.31 -33.27
N THR A 331 -29.05 40.58 -32.47
CA THR A 331 -27.84 41.31 -32.92
C THR A 331 -26.68 40.39 -33.32
N HIS A 332 -26.82 39.07 -33.13
CA HIS A 332 -25.79 38.08 -33.47
C HIS A 332 -26.24 37.20 -34.64
N HIS A 333 -26.01 37.67 -35.88
CA HIS A 333 -26.18 36.88 -37.11
C HIS A 333 -24.86 36.87 -37.88
N HIS A 334 -23.88 36.10 -37.40
CA HIS A 334 -22.69 35.79 -38.18
C HIS A 334 -22.99 34.58 -39.05
N VAL A 335 -23.56 34.80 -40.25
CA VAL A 335 -23.85 33.71 -41.19
C VAL A 335 -22.53 33.29 -41.84
N ILE A 336 -21.99 32.14 -41.42
CA ILE A 336 -20.81 31.53 -42.03
C ILE A 336 -21.27 30.70 -43.25
N PRO A 337 -20.82 31.03 -44.47
CA PRO A 337 -21.14 30.21 -45.65
C PRO A 337 -20.63 28.78 -45.47
N ASP A 338 -21.50 27.79 -45.73
CA ASP A 338 -21.21 26.36 -45.57
C ASP A 338 -20.67 25.97 -44.18
N ALA A 339 -21.24 26.55 -43.12
CA ALA A 339 -20.85 26.31 -41.71
C ALA A 339 -20.65 24.82 -41.36
N HIS A 340 -21.50 23.93 -41.90
CA HIS A 340 -21.48 22.50 -41.61
C HIS A 340 -20.51 21.68 -42.48
N LYS A 341 -19.82 22.29 -43.46
CA LYS A 341 -18.82 21.60 -44.29
C LYS A 341 -17.69 21.08 -43.40
N GLN A 342 -17.29 19.83 -43.62
CA GLN A 342 -16.34 19.12 -42.78
C GLN A 342 -14.92 19.19 -43.34
N TYR A 343 -13.95 19.43 -42.45
CA TYR A 343 -12.53 19.46 -42.75
C TYR A 343 -11.78 18.43 -41.91
N ARG A 344 -10.75 17.81 -42.49
CA ARG A 344 -9.90 16.82 -41.84
C ARG A 344 -8.88 17.50 -40.94
N ARG A 345 -8.98 17.26 -39.63
CA ARG A 345 -8.00 17.71 -38.62
C ARG A 345 -6.97 16.63 -38.29
N PHE A 346 -7.41 15.38 -38.16
CA PHE A 346 -6.52 14.26 -37.81
C PHE A 346 -6.58 13.13 -38.84
N ASN A 347 -5.43 12.50 -39.07
CA ASN A 347 -5.31 11.33 -39.94
C ASN A 347 -5.57 10.05 -39.14
N ARG A 348 -5.89 8.94 -39.83
CA ARG A 348 -6.16 7.63 -39.21
C ARG A 348 -5.05 7.16 -38.26
N LEU A 349 -3.80 7.43 -38.59
CA LEU A 349 -2.66 7.10 -37.72
C LEU A 349 -2.72 7.87 -36.38
N HIS A 350 -3.07 9.16 -36.39
CA HIS A 350 -3.20 9.95 -35.17
C HIS A 350 -4.33 9.43 -34.29
N ILE A 351 -5.47 9.10 -34.90
CA ILE A 351 -6.63 8.52 -34.20
C ILE A 351 -6.24 7.18 -33.56
N PHE A 352 -5.58 6.30 -34.32
CA PHE A 352 -5.12 5.01 -33.82
C PHE A 352 -4.13 5.15 -32.66
N LEU A 353 -3.11 6.01 -32.78
CA LEU A 353 -2.15 6.27 -31.71
C LEU A 353 -2.83 6.84 -30.47
N HIS A 354 -3.82 7.72 -30.63
CA HIS A 354 -4.58 8.25 -29.51
C HIS A 354 -5.40 7.18 -28.79
N ILE A 355 -6.03 6.26 -29.53
CA ILE A 355 -6.73 5.11 -28.93
C ILE A 355 -5.74 4.25 -28.12
N LEU A 356 -4.53 3.99 -28.65
CA LEU A 356 -3.49 3.28 -27.90
C LEU A 356 -3.09 4.03 -26.62
N VAL A 357 -2.95 5.36 -26.69
CA VAL A 357 -2.66 6.20 -25.51
C VAL A 357 -3.78 6.07 -24.48
N ILE A 358 -5.06 6.22 -24.86
CA ILE A 358 -6.19 6.09 -23.92
C ILE A 358 -6.18 4.71 -23.25
N THR A 359 -6.12 3.65 -24.04
CA THR A 359 -6.22 2.27 -23.53
C THR A 359 -5.05 1.92 -22.61
N SER A 360 -3.82 2.24 -23.02
CA SER A 360 -2.63 1.98 -22.20
C SER A 360 -2.59 2.83 -20.94
N PHE A 361 -2.91 4.12 -21.03
CA PHE A 361 -2.88 5.04 -19.90
C PHE A 361 -3.90 4.66 -18.84
N LEU A 362 -5.12 4.31 -19.24
CA LEU A 362 -6.13 3.79 -18.32
C LEU A 362 -5.68 2.48 -17.67
N LEU A 363 -5.13 1.55 -18.45
CA LEU A 363 -4.62 0.27 -17.92
C LEU A 363 -3.49 0.48 -16.89
N LEU A 364 -2.53 1.36 -17.19
CA LEU A 364 -1.43 1.72 -16.30
C LEU A 364 -1.94 2.38 -15.01
N SER A 365 -2.90 3.30 -15.14
CA SER A 365 -3.50 4.01 -13.99
C SER A 365 -4.29 3.06 -13.09
N LEU A 366 -5.16 2.24 -13.69
CA LEU A 366 -6.00 1.26 -12.97
C LEU A 366 -5.18 0.22 -12.20
N THR A 367 -4.01 -0.16 -12.73
CA THR A 367 -3.12 -1.14 -12.09
C THR A 367 -2.10 -0.51 -11.13
N GLY A 368 -1.67 0.72 -11.39
CA GLY A 368 -0.66 1.44 -10.60
C GLY A 368 -1.21 2.15 -9.37
N LEU A 369 -2.39 2.79 -9.46
CA LEU A 369 -2.99 3.55 -8.37
C LEU A 369 -3.29 2.68 -7.11
N PRO A 370 -3.78 1.44 -7.22
CA PRO A 370 -3.95 0.57 -6.05
C PRO A 370 -2.63 0.30 -5.31
N LEU A 371 -1.50 0.25 -6.04
CA LEU A 371 -0.19 0.09 -5.40
C LEU A 371 0.25 1.36 -4.66
N LYS A 372 0.04 2.54 -5.26
CA LYS A 372 0.33 3.83 -4.61
C LYS A 372 -0.50 4.01 -3.35
N PHE A 373 -1.81 3.78 -3.45
CA PHE A 373 -2.78 3.94 -2.36
C PHE A 373 -3.06 2.64 -1.61
N SER A 374 -2.02 1.86 -1.32
CA SER A 374 -2.13 0.55 -0.65
C SER A 374 -2.82 0.56 0.72
N THR A 375 -2.99 1.72 1.35
CA THR A 375 -3.73 1.92 2.60
C THR A 375 -5.24 1.91 2.42
N GLN A 376 -5.73 2.08 1.19
CA GLN A 376 -7.14 2.27 0.91
C GLN A 376 -7.86 0.94 0.71
N PRO A 377 -9.09 0.77 1.24
CA PRO A 377 -9.87 -0.46 1.05
C PRO A 377 -10.13 -0.78 -0.43
N TRP A 378 -10.43 0.24 -1.24
CA TRP A 378 -10.69 0.07 -2.67
C TRP A 378 -9.46 -0.47 -3.42
N ALA A 379 -8.25 -0.16 -2.96
CA ALA A 379 -7.02 -0.66 -3.58
C ALA A 379 -6.86 -2.17 -3.38
N VAL A 380 -7.23 -2.68 -2.20
CA VAL A 380 -7.23 -4.11 -1.90
C VAL A 380 -8.25 -4.84 -2.78
N GLU A 381 -9.47 -4.31 -2.91
CA GLU A 381 -10.50 -4.93 -3.75
C GLU A 381 -10.15 -4.90 -5.24
N MET A 382 -9.52 -3.82 -5.73
CA MET A 382 -9.00 -3.78 -7.11
C MET A 382 -7.92 -4.83 -7.33
N MET A 383 -6.98 -4.99 -6.40
CA MET A 383 -5.94 -6.02 -6.51
C MET A 383 -6.53 -7.43 -6.49
N ARG A 384 -7.59 -7.68 -5.71
CA ARG A 384 -8.35 -8.94 -5.73
C ARG A 384 -9.09 -9.16 -7.05
N PHE A 385 -9.69 -8.11 -7.60
CA PHE A 385 -10.39 -8.15 -8.89
C PHE A 385 -9.46 -8.59 -10.03
N TYR A 386 -8.19 -8.17 -10.01
CA TYR A 386 -7.19 -8.63 -10.97
C TYR A 386 -6.71 -10.07 -10.74
N GLY A 387 -7.12 -10.73 -9.65
CA GLY A 387 -6.62 -12.04 -9.23
C GLY A 387 -5.27 -11.98 -8.52
N GLY A 388 -4.88 -10.79 -8.03
CA GLY A 388 -3.70 -10.57 -7.20
C GLY A 388 -2.70 -9.57 -7.78
N SER A 389 -1.75 -9.15 -6.94
CA SER A 389 -0.75 -8.13 -7.33
C SER A 389 0.16 -8.58 -8.47
N ALA A 390 0.40 -9.88 -8.63
CA ALA A 390 1.18 -10.43 -9.74
C ALA A 390 0.48 -10.20 -11.10
N ASN A 391 -0.84 -10.43 -11.17
CA ASN A 391 -1.62 -10.20 -12.38
C ASN A 391 -1.77 -8.71 -12.68
N ALA A 392 -2.01 -7.89 -11.65
CA ALA A 392 -2.02 -6.44 -11.80
C ALA A 392 -0.68 -5.93 -12.37
N ALA A 393 0.45 -6.45 -11.89
CA ALA A 393 1.77 -6.13 -12.43
C ALA A 393 1.97 -6.59 -13.88
N LEU A 394 1.43 -7.76 -14.27
CA LEU A 394 1.47 -8.22 -15.65
C LEU A 394 0.69 -7.29 -16.58
N LEU A 395 -0.54 -6.93 -16.19
CA LEU A 395 -1.38 -5.98 -16.92
C LEU A 395 -0.72 -4.60 -17.01
N HIS A 396 -0.08 -4.14 -15.94
CA HIS A 396 0.67 -2.89 -15.93
C HIS A 396 1.81 -2.91 -16.96
N ARG A 397 2.58 -3.99 -17.01
CA ARG A 397 3.66 -4.19 -18.00
C ARG A 397 3.15 -4.27 -19.44
N LEU A 398 1.98 -4.85 -19.66
CA LEU A 398 1.32 -4.85 -20.96
C LEU A 398 0.97 -3.41 -21.39
N GLY A 399 0.40 -2.62 -20.48
CA GLY A 399 0.16 -1.19 -20.70
C GLY A 399 1.46 -0.45 -21.05
N ALA A 400 2.54 -0.70 -20.31
CA ALA A 400 3.85 -0.11 -20.56
C ALA A 400 4.43 -0.49 -21.93
N ALA A 401 4.26 -1.75 -22.37
CA ALA A 401 4.69 -2.19 -23.69
C ALA A 401 3.96 -1.43 -24.81
N ILE A 402 2.64 -1.23 -24.68
CA ILE A 402 1.85 -0.40 -25.60
C ILE A 402 2.36 1.05 -25.58
N THR A 403 2.72 1.56 -24.40
CA THR A 403 3.36 2.87 -24.25
C THR A 403 4.64 3.03 -25.05
N PHE A 404 5.54 2.05 -25.01
CA PHE A 404 6.74 2.08 -25.84
C PHE A 404 6.45 2.04 -27.34
N VAL A 405 5.37 1.37 -27.78
CA VAL A 405 4.98 1.31 -29.19
C VAL A 405 4.55 2.68 -29.72
N TYR A 406 3.62 3.37 -29.04
CA TYR A 406 3.20 4.68 -29.52
C TYR A 406 4.27 5.76 -29.27
N PHE A 407 5.11 5.62 -28.23
CA PHE A 407 6.27 6.48 -28.04
C PHE A 407 7.25 6.38 -29.22
N GLY A 408 7.64 5.16 -29.58
CA GLY A 408 8.51 4.90 -30.72
C GLY A 408 7.92 5.42 -32.02
N SER A 409 6.60 5.20 -32.22
CA SER A 409 5.87 5.74 -33.37
C SER A 409 5.92 7.28 -33.41
N ALA A 410 5.73 7.94 -32.27
CA ALA A 410 5.81 9.39 -32.18
C ALA A 410 7.23 9.91 -32.45
N LEU A 411 8.28 9.23 -31.96
CA LEU A 411 9.68 9.57 -32.29
C LEU A 411 9.97 9.45 -33.78
N VAL A 412 9.53 8.35 -34.42
CA VAL A 412 9.68 8.15 -35.87
C VAL A 412 8.91 9.23 -36.65
N MET A 413 7.70 9.57 -36.23
CA MET A 413 6.91 10.64 -36.86
C MET A 413 7.56 12.02 -36.71
N SER A 414 8.09 12.34 -35.52
CA SER A 414 8.83 13.58 -35.27
C SER A 414 10.10 13.65 -36.13
N PHE A 415 10.85 12.55 -36.24
CA PHE A 415 12.02 12.47 -37.12
C PHE A 415 11.65 12.66 -38.59
N ASN A 416 10.59 11.98 -39.06
CA ASN A 416 10.08 12.11 -40.42
C ASN A 416 9.62 13.55 -40.73
N PHE A 417 8.93 14.20 -39.79
CA PHE A 417 8.49 15.59 -39.90
C PHE A 417 9.66 16.57 -40.02
N LEU A 418 10.69 16.42 -39.18
CA LEU A 418 11.82 17.34 -39.13
C LEU A 418 12.77 17.17 -40.33
N PHE A 419 13.06 15.93 -40.74
CA PHE A 419 14.17 15.64 -41.65
C PHE A 419 13.79 15.10 -43.02
N ILE A 420 12.65 14.39 -43.17
CA ILE A 420 12.36 13.61 -44.38
C ILE A 420 11.27 14.26 -45.23
N ARG A 421 10.18 14.73 -44.62
CA ARG A 421 9.03 15.30 -45.32
C ARG A 421 9.45 16.46 -46.23
N LYS A 422 9.10 16.39 -47.52
CA LYS A 422 9.42 17.45 -48.51
C LYS A 422 8.24 18.40 -48.78
N ASP A 423 7.05 18.02 -48.33
CA ASP A 423 5.81 18.75 -48.52
C ASP A 423 5.65 19.96 -47.58
N ILE A 424 6.47 20.05 -46.52
CA ILE A 424 6.53 21.22 -45.64
C ILE A 424 7.78 22.04 -46.00
N PRO A 425 7.64 23.32 -46.39
CA PRO A 425 8.80 24.16 -46.68
C PRO A 425 9.58 24.50 -45.40
N GLY A 426 10.89 24.74 -45.54
CA GLY A 426 11.77 25.21 -44.46
C GLY A 426 12.78 24.17 -43.96
N ASN A 427 13.84 24.65 -43.31
CA ASN A 427 14.87 23.81 -42.69
C ASN A 427 14.37 23.18 -41.36
N PRO A 428 15.10 22.21 -40.76
CA PRO A 428 14.63 21.52 -39.56
C PRO A 428 14.31 22.45 -38.38
N ILE A 429 15.04 23.56 -38.20
CA ILE A 429 14.80 24.53 -37.13
C ILE A 429 13.53 25.34 -37.41
N GLN A 430 13.34 25.80 -38.64
CA GLN A 430 12.12 26.50 -39.07
C GLN A 430 10.89 25.61 -38.93
N ARG A 431 11.02 24.31 -39.21
CA ARG A 431 9.94 23.33 -39.01
C ARG A 431 9.68 23.10 -37.53
N LEU A 432 10.72 22.96 -36.71
CA LEU A 432 10.60 22.72 -35.27
C LEU A 432 9.86 23.86 -34.56
N PHE A 433 10.13 25.11 -34.92
CA PHE A 433 9.46 26.28 -34.34
C PHE A 433 8.30 26.82 -35.19
N GLY A 434 7.93 26.10 -36.25
CA GLY A 434 6.87 26.47 -37.18
C GLY A 434 5.45 26.23 -36.63
N PRO A 435 4.42 26.72 -37.33
CA PRO A 435 3.02 26.63 -36.88
C PRO A 435 2.46 25.20 -36.88
N ASP A 436 3.06 24.28 -37.67
CA ASP A 436 2.64 22.88 -37.75
C ASP A 436 3.32 21.98 -36.70
N SER A 437 4.25 22.52 -35.92
CA SER A 437 4.99 21.81 -34.86
C SER A 437 4.28 21.89 -33.51
N LEU A 438 4.50 20.85 -32.70
CA LEU A 438 4.05 20.77 -31.31
C LEU A 438 5.08 21.33 -30.31
N CYS A 439 6.23 21.82 -30.78
CA CYS A 439 7.18 22.53 -29.92
C CYS A 439 6.76 23.98 -29.67
N PHE A 440 7.12 24.50 -28.50
CA PHE A 440 6.90 25.90 -28.15
C PHE A 440 7.69 26.84 -29.05
N ASN A 441 7.07 27.96 -29.41
CA ASN A 441 7.65 29.05 -30.20
C ASN A 441 7.22 30.41 -29.63
N LEU A 442 7.74 31.50 -30.20
CA LEU A 442 7.50 32.86 -29.67
C LEU A 442 6.02 33.27 -29.72
N ARG A 443 5.21 32.69 -30.63
CA ARG A 443 3.78 32.96 -30.70
C ARG A 443 3.06 32.50 -29.44
N ASP A 444 3.51 31.42 -28.80
CA ASP A 444 2.86 30.89 -27.61
C ASP A 444 2.85 31.92 -26.46
N ILE A 445 3.88 32.78 -26.36
CA ILE A 445 3.92 33.88 -25.38
C ILE A 445 2.80 34.91 -25.66
N PHE A 446 2.59 35.25 -26.93
CA PHE A 446 1.50 36.13 -27.33
C PHE A 446 0.13 35.49 -27.05
N ASP A 447 -0.04 34.22 -27.41
CA ASP A 447 -1.28 33.48 -27.19
C ASP A 447 -1.63 33.35 -25.70
N VAL A 448 -0.64 33.06 -24.84
CA VAL A 448 -0.82 33.04 -23.37
C VAL A 448 -1.18 34.42 -22.85
N THR A 449 -0.46 35.47 -23.28
CA THR A 449 -0.73 36.85 -22.84
C THR A 449 -2.12 37.31 -23.25
N ALA A 450 -2.54 37.01 -24.48
CA ALA A 450 -3.87 37.32 -24.98
C ALA A 450 -4.94 36.55 -24.21
N MET A 451 -4.69 35.27 -23.87
CA MET A 451 -5.61 34.49 -23.04
C MET A 451 -5.74 35.07 -21.63
N VAL A 452 -4.64 35.48 -20.99
CA VAL A 452 -4.66 36.13 -19.68
C VAL A 452 -5.45 37.44 -19.74
N LYS A 453 -5.25 38.27 -20.78
CA LYS A 453 -6.07 39.47 -20.99
C LYS A 453 -7.55 39.13 -21.12
N TRP A 454 -7.90 38.08 -21.85
CA TRP A 454 -9.29 37.62 -21.98
C TRP A 454 -9.88 37.16 -20.64
N PHE A 455 -9.13 36.42 -19.82
CA PHE A 455 -9.57 36.00 -18.48
C PHE A 455 -9.94 37.19 -17.59
N PHE A 456 -9.19 38.30 -17.68
CA PHE A 456 -9.41 39.51 -16.90
C PHE A 456 -10.24 40.59 -17.60
N PHE A 457 -10.99 40.24 -18.66
CA PHE A 457 -11.85 41.18 -19.43
C PHE A 457 -11.10 42.33 -20.10
N MET A 458 -9.79 42.20 -20.31
CA MET A 458 -8.92 43.22 -20.90
C MET A 458 -8.74 43.04 -22.42
N GLY A 459 -9.44 42.09 -23.04
CA GLY A 459 -9.35 41.85 -24.48
C GLY A 459 -10.32 40.78 -24.99
N PRO A 460 -10.47 40.65 -26.33
CA PRO A 460 -11.27 39.60 -26.94
C PRO A 460 -10.61 38.22 -26.77
N LYS A 461 -11.40 37.16 -26.92
CA LYS A 461 -10.90 35.78 -26.93
C LYS A 461 -9.91 35.61 -28.09
N PRO A 462 -8.68 35.13 -27.85
CA PRO A 462 -7.71 34.92 -28.93
C PRO A 462 -8.13 33.78 -29.86
N THR A 463 -7.75 33.90 -31.13
CA THR A 463 -7.78 32.81 -32.11
C THR A 463 -6.41 32.16 -32.20
N PHE A 464 -6.37 30.87 -32.53
CA PHE A 464 -5.13 30.11 -32.50
C PHE A 464 -4.71 29.59 -33.88
N GLU A 465 -3.42 29.28 -34.00
CA GLU A 465 -2.90 28.46 -35.10
C GLU A 465 -3.24 26.99 -34.91
N ARG A 466 -2.75 26.12 -35.79
CA ARG A 466 -3.04 24.67 -35.78
C ARG A 466 -3.00 24.04 -34.38
N TRP A 467 -1.99 24.40 -33.59
CA TRP A 467 -1.81 23.94 -32.22
C TRP A 467 -1.86 25.12 -31.25
N THR A 468 -2.67 24.96 -30.22
CA THR A 468 -2.72 25.88 -29.08
C THR A 468 -1.56 25.67 -28.12
N TYR A 469 -1.24 26.67 -27.31
CA TYR A 469 -0.16 26.55 -26.32
C TYR A 469 -0.42 25.45 -25.29
N TRP A 470 -1.68 25.16 -24.94
CA TRP A 470 -2.00 24.07 -24.01
C TRP A 470 -1.95 22.70 -24.67
N GLU A 471 -2.33 22.55 -25.95
CA GLU A 471 -2.11 21.29 -26.69
C GLU A 471 -0.62 20.98 -26.84
N LYS A 472 0.20 22.00 -27.08
CA LYS A 472 1.67 21.87 -27.09
C LYS A 472 2.20 21.48 -25.71
N PHE A 473 1.69 22.11 -24.65
CA PHE A 473 2.03 21.74 -23.29
C PHE A 473 1.67 20.29 -22.99
N ASP A 474 0.43 19.86 -23.27
CA ASP A 474 -0.02 18.49 -23.06
C ASP A 474 0.90 17.49 -23.78
N PHE A 475 1.27 17.78 -25.04
CA PHE A 475 2.18 16.92 -25.79
C PHE A 475 3.58 16.84 -25.16
N ILE A 476 4.20 17.98 -24.86
CA ILE A 476 5.56 18.02 -24.29
C ILE A 476 5.59 17.46 -22.87
N ALA A 477 4.58 17.75 -22.05
CA ALA A 477 4.44 17.23 -20.70
C ALA A 477 4.28 15.70 -20.71
N VAL A 478 3.47 15.15 -21.63
CA VAL A 478 3.38 13.69 -21.82
C VAL A 478 4.70 13.11 -22.29
N PHE A 479 5.43 13.75 -23.22
CA PHE A 479 6.76 13.30 -23.65
C PHE A 479 7.76 13.25 -22.48
N TRP A 480 7.76 14.28 -21.63
CA TRP A 480 8.53 14.30 -20.40
C TRP A 480 8.12 13.16 -19.46
N GLY A 481 6.82 13.04 -19.18
CA GLY A 481 6.28 12.01 -18.30
C GLY A 481 6.60 10.59 -18.79
N MET A 482 6.56 10.36 -20.10
CA MET A 482 6.94 9.08 -20.71
C MET A 482 8.43 8.77 -20.54
N PHE A 483 9.31 9.78 -20.61
CA PHE A 483 10.73 9.60 -20.31
C PHE A 483 10.96 9.31 -18.82
N ALA A 484 10.34 10.10 -17.94
CA ALA A 484 10.51 9.98 -16.48
C ALA A 484 9.89 8.68 -15.94
N ILE A 485 8.62 8.40 -16.22
CA ILE A 485 7.92 7.17 -15.80
C ILE A 485 8.45 5.96 -16.56
N GLY A 486 8.69 6.07 -17.87
CA GLY A 486 9.21 4.96 -18.67
C GLY A 486 10.63 4.56 -18.27
N GLY A 487 11.52 5.53 -18.06
CA GLY A 487 12.90 5.29 -17.62
C GLY A 487 12.96 4.71 -16.21
N SER A 488 12.27 5.34 -15.25
CA SER A 488 12.18 4.81 -13.87
C SER A 488 11.46 3.46 -13.81
N GLY A 489 10.45 3.25 -14.65
CA GLY A 489 9.71 1.99 -14.75
C GLY A 489 10.58 0.84 -15.28
N LEU A 490 11.41 1.10 -16.29
CA LEU A 490 12.40 0.11 -16.77
C LEU A 490 13.42 -0.26 -15.68
N MET A 491 13.89 0.72 -14.91
CA MET A 491 14.77 0.46 -13.77
C MET A 491 14.11 -0.46 -12.74
N LEU A 492 12.83 -0.23 -12.44
CA LEU A 492 12.07 -1.02 -11.46
C LEU A 492 11.59 -2.38 -12.01
N TRP A 493 11.42 -2.51 -13.32
CA TRP A 493 11.08 -3.78 -13.97
C TRP A 493 12.30 -4.71 -14.06
N PHE A 494 13.48 -4.17 -14.36
CA PHE A 494 14.72 -4.95 -14.47
C PHE A 494 15.78 -4.56 -13.41
N PRO A 495 15.45 -4.64 -12.12
CA PRO A 495 16.29 -4.08 -11.05
C PRO A 495 17.64 -4.79 -10.94
N GLU A 496 17.70 -6.10 -11.24
CA GLU A 496 18.93 -6.88 -11.28
C GLU A 496 19.88 -6.49 -12.42
N PHE A 497 19.35 -6.09 -13.58
CA PHE A 497 20.16 -5.62 -14.71
C PHE A 497 20.72 -4.23 -14.45
N PHE A 498 19.88 -3.28 -14.07
CA PHE A 498 20.33 -1.93 -13.74
C PHE A 498 21.23 -1.91 -12.50
N GLY A 499 21.05 -2.85 -11.57
CA GLY A 499 21.88 -3.00 -10.38
C GLY A 499 23.32 -3.45 -10.68
N LEU A 500 23.64 -3.83 -11.92
CA LEU A 500 25.02 -4.12 -12.34
C LEU A 500 25.88 -2.85 -12.40
N PHE A 501 25.29 -1.70 -12.70
CA PHE A 501 26.02 -0.43 -12.90
C PHE A 501 25.43 0.77 -12.16
N LEU A 502 24.18 0.69 -11.68
CA LEU A 502 23.56 1.71 -10.84
C LEU A 502 23.58 1.30 -9.36
N PRO A 503 23.88 2.24 -8.45
CA PRO A 503 23.79 1.99 -7.01
C PRO A 503 22.33 1.85 -6.56
N GLY A 504 22.10 1.08 -5.51
CA GLY A 504 20.76 0.74 -5.03
C GLY A 504 19.88 1.95 -4.67
N TRP A 505 20.46 3.06 -4.21
CA TRP A 505 19.72 4.30 -3.96
C TRP A 505 19.06 4.88 -5.21
N ALA A 506 19.55 4.56 -6.42
CA ALA A 506 18.93 4.97 -7.67
C ALA A 506 17.53 4.36 -7.85
N PHE A 507 17.29 3.15 -7.32
CA PHE A 507 15.96 2.53 -7.31
C PHE A 507 15.02 3.18 -6.29
N ASN A 508 15.54 3.68 -5.17
CA ASN A 508 14.75 4.52 -4.26
C ASN A 508 14.29 5.80 -4.98
N VAL A 509 15.19 6.48 -5.70
CA VAL A 509 14.86 7.67 -6.51
C VAL A 509 13.85 7.33 -7.61
N ALA A 510 14.09 6.25 -8.36
CA ALA A 510 13.18 5.78 -9.40
C ALA A 510 11.78 5.51 -8.84
N THR A 511 11.66 4.96 -7.63
CA THR A 511 10.37 4.70 -6.99
C THR A 511 9.61 6.00 -6.70
N ILE A 512 10.30 7.05 -6.21
CA ILE A 512 9.71 8.38 -5.98
C ILE A 512 9.26 9.00 -7.31
N VAL A 513 10.19 9.10 -8.27
CA VAL A 513 9.92 9.72 -9.59
C VAL A 513 8.79 8.99 -10.30
N HIS A 514 8.82 7.66 -10.36
CA HIS A 514 7.78 6.87 -11.02
C HIS A 514 6.42 7.09 -10.36
N SER A 515 6.35 7.07 -9.03
CA SER A 515 5.08 7.19 -8.31
C SER A 515 4.50 8.60 -8.39
N ASP A 516 5.32 9.63 -8.27
CA ASP A 516 4.86 11.02 -8.22
C ASP A 516 4.58 11.58 -9.60
N GLU A 517 5.39 11.24 -10.60
CA GLU A 517 5.12 11.60 -11.99
C GLU A 517 3.86 10.86 -12.49
N ALA A 518 3.64 9.60 -12.11
CA ALA A 518 2.39 8.91 -12.43
C ALA A 518 1.18 9.60 -11.83
N LEU A 519 1.28 10.05 -10.57
CA LEU A 519 0.20 10.81 -9.91
C LEU A 519 -0.05 12.16 -10.59
N LEU A 520 1.02 12.86 -10.99
CA LEU A 520 0.94 14.09 -11.75
C LEU A 520 0.23 13.85 -13.09
N ALA A 521 0.68 12.83 -13.85
CA ALA A 521 0.09 12.49 -15.14
C ALA A 521 -1.39 12.10 -15.01
N THR A 522 -1.77 11.22 -14.07
CA THR A 522 -3.18 10.83 -13.89
C THR A 522 -4.05 11.99 -13.45
N GLY A 523 -3.59 12.76 -12.46
CA GLY A 523 -4.34 13.92 -11.98
C GLY A 523 -4.48 14.99 -13.06
N PHE A 524 -3.41 15.28 -13.81
CA PHE A 524 -3.43 16.28 -14.89
C PHE A 524 -4.34 15.85 -16.03
N ILE A 525 -4.25 14.60 -16.49
CA ILE A 525 -5.06 14.10 -17.60
C ILE A 525 -6.55 14.09 -17.22
N PHE A 526 -6.91 13.57 -16.05
CA PHE A 526 -8.33 13.46 -15.67
C PHE A 526 -8.95 14.76 -15.15
N SER A 527 -8.15 15.77 -14.78
CA SER A 527 -8.68 17.08 -14.38
C SER A 527 -8.52 18.14 -15.48
N VAL A 528 -7.29 18.43 -15.90
CA VAL A 528 -6.97 19.55 -16.79
C VAL A 528 -7.19 19.18 -18.25
N HIS A 529 -6.63 18.06 -18.71
CA HIS A 529 -6.79 17.66 -20.13
C HIS A 529 -8.27 17.38 -20.44
N PHE A 530 -8.95 16.58 -19.62
CA PHE A 530 -10.38 16.32 -19.77
C PHE A 530 -11.22 17.60 -19.71
N PHE A 531 -10.87 18.57 -18.86
CA PHE A 531 -11.55 19.86 -18.89
C PHE A 531 -11.31 20.58 -20.22
N ASN A 532 -10.04 20.74 -20.62
CA ASN A 532 -9.63 21.46 -21.83
C ASN A 532 -10.22 20.89 -23.11
N THR A 533 -10.51 19.59 -23.16
CA THR A 533 -11.04 18.93 -24.35
C THR A 533 -12.53 18.63 -24.26
N HIS A 534 -13.07 18.27 -23.09
CA HIS A 534 -14.43 17.73 -22.95
C HIS A 534 -15.31 18.53 -21.99
N GLY A 535 -14.70 19.16 -20.99
CA GLY A 535 -15.41 19.93 -19.96
C GLY A 535 -15.65 21.41 -20.29
N ARG A 536 -15.08 21.93 -21.38
CA ARG A 536 -15.32 23.31 -21.82
C ARG A 536 -16.79 23.53 -22.18
N PRO A 537 -17.42 24.66 -21.78
CA PRO A 537 -18.81 24.94 -22.09
C PRO A 537 -19.19 24.81 -23.57
N GLU A 538 -18.24 25.07 -24.47
CA GLU A 538 -18.44 25.00 -25.93
C GLU A 538 -18.37 23.57 -26.51
N LYS A 539 -17.84 22.61 -25.75
CA LYS A 539 -17.59 21.22 -26.18
C LYS A 539 -18.31 20.18 -25.33
N PHE A 540 -19.01 20.62 -24.29
CA PHE A 540 -19.76 19.74 -23.41
C PHE A 540 -20.82 18.95 -24.19
N PRO A 541 -20.97 17.63 -23.96
CA PRO A 541 -20.32 16.82 -22.93
C PRO A 541 -18.98 16.16 -23.31
N MET A 542 -18.58 16.21 -24.59
CA MET A 542 -17.40 15.51 -25.12
C MET A 542 -17.03 16.01 -26.52
N ASP A 543 -15.73 16.18 -26.76
CA ASP A 543 -15.18 16.51 -28.09
C ASP A 543 -14.81 15.22 -28.84
N PHE A 544 -15.44 15.01 -30.00
CA PHE A 544 -15.26 13.81 -30.82
C PHE A 544 -14.24 13.97 -31.95
N VAL A 545 -13.64 15.14 -32.12
CA VAL A 545 -12.75 15.45 -33.26
C VAL A 545 -11.54 14.51 -33.29
N ILE A 546 -11.00 14.09 -32.14
CA ILE A 546 -9.87 13.14 -32.09
C ILE A 546 -10.26 11.70 -32.46
N PHE A 547 -11.55 11.35 -32.36
CA PHE A 547 -12.03 10.00 -32.68
C PHE A 547 -12.50 9.86 -34.13
N ASN A 548 -13.07 10.91 -34.72
CA ASN A 548 -13.52 10.92 -36.11
C ASN A 548 -12.53 11.61 -37.07
N GLY A 549 -11.64 12.46 -36.54
CA GLY A 549 -10.65 13.23 -37.30
C GLY A 549 -11.20 14.44 -38.05
N GLN A 550 -12.45 14.85 -37.80
CA GLN A 550 -13.20 15.83 -38.59
C GLN A 550 -13.68 16.99 -37.73
N ILE A 551 -13.64 18.20 -38.28
CA ILE A 551 -14.11 19.44 -37.65
C ILE A 551 -14.98 20.24 -38.62
N ALA A 552 -16.05 20.87 -38.11
CA ALA A 552 -16.92 21.72 -38.92
C ALA A 552 -16.24 23.08 -39.25
N LYS A 553 -16.61 23.70 -40.37
CA LYS A 553 -16.05 24.99 -40.80
C LYS A 553 -16.22 26.09 -39.75
N GLU A 554 -17.43 26.22 -39.21
CA GLU A 554 -17.77 27.19 -38.16
C GLU A 554 -16.87 27.03 -36.94
N GLU A 555 -16.72 25.80 -36.46
CA GLU A 555 -15.90 25.47 -35.31
C GLU A 555 -14.40 25.71 -35.57
N LEU A 556 -13.92 25.40 -36.78
CA LEU A 556 -12.55 25.65 -37.19
C LEU A 556 -12.23 27.15 -37.26
N LEU A 557 -13.18 27.98 -37.71
CA LEU A 557 -13.05 29.43 -37.73
C LEU A 557 -13.02 30.03 -36.32
N GLU A 558 -13.90 29.56 -35.42
CA GLU A 558 -13.97 30.05 -34.05
C GLU A 558 -12.74 29.66 -33.22
N GLU A 559 -12.30 28.39 -33.29
CA GLU A 559 -11.20 27.91 -32.45
C GLU A 559 -9.81 28.07 -33.09
N ARG A 560 -9.73 28.08 -34.41
CA ARG A 560 -8.48 28.03 -35.19
C ARG A 560 -8.48 29.05 -36.33
N GLY A 561 -9.04 30.23 -36.07
CA GLY A 561 -9.19 31.29 -37.08
C GLY A 561 -7.89 31.69 -37.77
N ASP A 562 -6.73 31.65 -37.08
CA ASP A 562 -5.46 32.00 -37.72
C ASP A 562 -4.90 30.88 -38.58
N GLN A 563 -5.15 29.61 -38.22
CA GLN A 563 -4.89 28.48 -39.12
C GLN A 563 -5.74 28.60 -40.39
N TRP A 564 -7.02 28.97 -40.26
CA TRP A 564 -7.91 29.15 -41.40
C TRP A 564 -7.42 30.26 -42.34
N LYS A 565 -7.09 31.45 -41.80
CA LYS A 565 -6.53 32.56 -42.58
C LYS A 565 -5.28 32.13 -43.35
N ARG A 566 -4.38 31.37 -42.72
CA ARG A 566 -3.19 30.83 -43.39
C ARG A 566 -3.55 29.87 -44.52
N TYR A 567 -4.53 29.00 -44.31
CA TYR A 567 -4.98 28.06 -45.35
C TYR A 567 -5.64 28.78 -46.54
N GLU A 568 -6.38 29.85 -46.29
CA GLU A 568 -6.94 30.70 -47.35
C GLU A 568 -5.83 31.43 -48.11
N GLN A 569 -4.87 32.03 -47.42
CA GLN A 569 -3.72 32.71 -48.05
C GLN A 569 -2.87 31.76 -48.92
N LEU A 570 -2.77 30.50 -48.53
CA LEU A 570 -2.05 29.46 -49.27
C LEU A 570 -2.91 28.78 -50.35
N GLY A 571 -4.24 29.02 -50.39
CA GLY A 571 -5.15 28.38 -51.34
C GLY A 571 -5.31 26.86 -51.13
N ILE A 572 -5.11 26.35 -49.91
CA ILE A 572 -5.09 24.90 -49.62
C ILE A 572 -6.32 24.39 -48.87
N THR A 573 -7.32 25.23 -48.61
CA THR A 573 -8.52 24.89 -47.82
C THR A 573 -9.25 23.63 -48.32
N GLU A 574 -9.46 23.51 -49.63
CA GLU A 574 -10.17 22.37 -50.23
C GLU A 574 -9.38 21.05 -50.17
N GLN A 575 -8.05 21.08 -49.98
CA GLN A 575 -7.25 19.87 -49.79
C GLN A 575 -7.60 19.13 -48.48
N PHE A 576 -8.17 19.86 -47.52
CA PHE A 576 -8.59 19.32 -46.23
C PHE A 576 -10.08 19.05 -46.17
N ALA A 577 -10.87 19.42 -47.19
CA ALA A 577 -12.30 19.13 -47.22
C ALA A 577 -12.53 17.61 -47.26
N CYS A 578 -13.45 17.12 -46.42
CA CYS A 578 -13.75 15.70 -46.34
C CYS A 578 -15.26 15.46 -46.20
N LYS A 579 -15.72 14.29 -46.65
CA LYS A 579 -17.09 13.84 -46.37
C LYS A 579 -17.20 13.41 -44.92
N ARG A 580 -18.32 13.76 -44.27
CA ARG A 580 -18.60 13.33 -42.90
C ARG A 580 -18.52 11.81 -42.80
N THR A 581 -17.62 11.30 -41.97
CA THR A 581 -17.59 9.88 -41.61
C THR A 581 -18.58 9.68 -40.48
N SER A 582 -19.80 9.25 -40.80
CA SER A 582 -20.82 8.97 -39.80
C SER A 582 -21.74 7.84 -40.25
N GLY A 583 -21.82 6.80 -39.43
CA GLY A 583 -22.86 5.77 -39.48
C GLY A 583 -23.34 5.53 -38.05
N VAL A 584 -24.62 5.20 -37.87
CA VAL A 584 -25.24 5.07 -36.53
C VAL A 584 -24.43 4.14 -35.62
N ILE A 585 -23.96 3.01 -36.16
CA ILE A 585 -23.16 2.02 -35.42
C ILE A 585 -21.77 2.58 -35.08
N TYR A 586 -21.11 3.25 -36.03
CA TYR A 586 -19.79 3.84 -35.82
C TYR A 586 -19.84 4.91 -34.72
N ASP A 587 -20.81 5.82 -34.81
CA ASP A 587 -21.02 6.87 -33.84
C ASP A 587 -21.36 6.30 -32.46
N PHE A 588 -22.17 5.23 -32.39
CA PHE A 588 -22.49 4.55 -31.13
C PHE A 588 -21.23 3.94 -30.47
N LEU A 589 -20.40 3.21 -31.24
CA LEU A 589 -19.20 2.57 -30.70
C LEU A 589 -18.16 3.61 -30.23
N VAL A 590 -17.91 4.64 -31.03
CA VAL A 590 -16.96 5.71 -30.70
C VAL A 590 -17.42 6.50 -29.48
N LYS A 591 -18.70 6.87 -29.42
CA LYS A 591 -19.27 7.56 -28.25
C LYS A 591 -19.23 6.68 -27.02
N GLY A 592 -19.62 5.41 -27.14
CA GLY A 592 -19.57 4.43 -26.06
C GLY A 592 -18.17 4.33 -25.47
N PHE A 593 -17.16 4.12 -26.32
CA PHE A 593 -15.76 4.06 -25.89
C PHE A 593 -15.30 5.36 -25.22
N GLY A 594 -15.56 6.52 -25.83
CA GLY A 594 -15.15 7.82 -25.30
C GLY A 594 -15.76 8.11 -23.92
N PHE A 595 -17.07 7.88 -23.76
CA PHE A 595 -17.74 8.06 -22.47
C PHE A 595 -17.27 7.04 -21.42
N SER A 596 -17.07 5.77 -21.78
CA SER A 596 -16.52 4.77 -20.85
C SER A 596 -15.13 5.17 -20.36
N ALA A 597 -14.26 5.67 -21.25
CA ALA A 597 -12.93 6.18 -20.89
C ALA A 597 -13.03 7.40 -19.96
N LEU A 598 -13.91 8.36 -20.28
CA LEU A 598 -14.15 9.55 -19.47
C LEU A 598 -14.61 9.18 -18.06
N PHE A 599 -15.67 8.37 -17.93
CA PHE A 599 -16.21 7.98 -16.64
C PHE A 599 -15.19 7.19 -15.81
N THR A 600 -14.43 6.30 -16.45
CA THR A 600 -13.33 5.58 -15.76
C THR A 600 -12.29 6.56 -15.22
N GLY A 601 -11.85 7.54 -16.02
CA GLY A 601 -10.90 8.57 -15.59
C GLY A 601 -11.43 9.44 -14.44
N ILE A 602 -12.69 9.88 -14.52
CA ILE A 602 -13.34 10.65 -13.46
C ILE A 602 -13.47 9.82 -12.18
N SER A 603 -13.86 8.54 -12.27
CA SER A 603 -13.90 7.64 -11.12
C SER A 603 -12.52 7.49 -10.46
N LEU A 604 -11.46 7.34 -11.25
CA LEU A 604 -10.09 7.28 -10.72
C LEU A 604 -9.70 8.59 -10.02
N LEU A 605 -10.03 9.75 -10.60
CA LEU A 605 -9.78 11.05 -9.98
C LEU A 605 -10.51 11.17 -8.63
N LEU A 606 -11.77 10.75 -8.55
CA LEU A 606 -12.54 10.76 -7.31
C LEU A 606 -11.92 9.84 -6.26
N LEU A 607 -11.50 8.63 -6.64
CA LEU A 607 -10.81 7.70 -5.73
C LEU A 607 -9.48 8.28 -5.22
N MET A 608 -8.73 8.98 -6.07
CA MET A 608 -7.51 9.69 -5.68
C MET A 608 -7.82 10.77 -4.64
N ILE A 609 -8.82 11.63 -4.89
CA ILE A 609 -9.23 12.69 -3.96
C ILE A 609 -9.65 12.09 -2.61
N LEU A 610 -10.46 11.04 -2.62
CA LEU A 610 -10.89 10.33 -1.40
C LEU A 610 -9.69 9.75 -0.63
N ALA A 611 -8.68 9.23 -1.33
CA ALA A 611 -7.46 8.73 -0.71
C ALA A 611 -6.66 9.86 -0.04
N PHE A 612 -6.56 11.03 -0.66
CA PHE A 612 -5.91 12.20 -0.04
C PHE A 612 -6.67 12.71 1.19
N LEU A 613 -8.00 12.82 1.12
CA LEU A 613 -8.83 13.29 2.22
C LEU A 613 -8.83 12.35 3.43
N SER A 614 -8.63 11.05 3.21
CA SER A 614 -8.52 10.05 4.28
C SER A 614 -7.10 9.85 4.82
N GLY A 615 -6.13 10.68 4.40
CA GLY A 615 -4.73 10.61 4.88
C GLY A 615 -3.85 9.56 4.18
N GLY A 616 -4.30 9.00 3.05
CA GLY A 616 -3.51 8.06 2.23
C GLY A 616 -2.55 8.72 1.23
N GLY A 617 -2.31 10.02 1.36
CA GLY A 617 -1.58 10.83 0.38
C GLY A 617 -0.06 10.94 0.57
N HIS A 618 0.53 10.18 1.48
CA HIS A 618 1.97 10.23 1.78
C HIS A 618 2.75 9.10 1.09
#